data_AF-A0A2G9PWB3-F1
#
_entry.id   AF-A0A2G9PWB3-F1
#
_cell.length_a   1.000
_cell.length_b   1.000
_cell.length_c   1.000
_cell.angle_alpha   90.00
_cell.angle_beta   90.00
_cell.angle_gamma   90.00
#
_symmetry.space_group_name_H-M   'P 1'
#
loop_
_entity.id
_entity.type
_entity.pdbx_description
1 polymer ?
#
loop_
_entity_poly.entity_id
_entity_poly.type
_entity_poly.pdbx_seq_one_letter_code
_entity_poly.pdbx_strand_id
1 'polypeptide(L)'
;MARVIFGYVIAVIGLILLASTVIPQNPLSPFLQGFLGEDNKSGETIIIIASIILVAAGAFIIVKLGPGKSREVPIYHKKEIVGYRRI
;
A
#
# COMPACT_ATOMS: atom_id res chain seq x y z
N MET A 1 -15.76 -3.30 -4.29
CA MET A 1 -14.66 -2.68 -5.06
C MET A 1 -14.20 -1.34 -4.48
N ALA A 2 -15.09 -0.35 -4.28
CA ALA A 2 -14.71 0.99 -3.78
C ALA A 2 -13.80 0.99 -2.53
N ARG A 3 -14.09 0.15 -1.51
CA ARG A 3 -13.29 0.06 -0.28
C ARG A 3 -11.83 -0.38 -0.49
N VAL A 4 -11.60 -1.23 -1.49
CA VAL A 4 -10.25 -1.70 -1.85
C VAL A 4 -9.50 -0.60 -2.60
N ILE A 5 -10.21 0.15 -3.45
CA ILE A 5 -9.65 1.33 -4.14
C ILE A 5 -9.20 2.37 -3.12
N PHE A 6 -9.99 2.65 -2.08
CA PHE A 6 -9.56 3.52 -0.98
C PHE A 6 -8.32 3.00 -0.27
N GLY A 7 -8.23 1.69 0.00
CA GLY A 7 -7.02 1.07 0.57
C GLY A 7 -5.78 1.26 -0.29
N TYR A 8 -5.90 1.09 -1.62
CA TYR A 8 -4.82 1.36 -2.57
C TYR A 8 -4.42 2.83 -2.58
N VAL A 9 -5.38 3.76 -2.61
CA VAL A 9 -5.08 5.20 -2.58
C VAL A 9 -4.29 5.56 -1.32
N ILE A 10 -4.73 5.08 -0.15
CA ILE A 10 -4.03 5.31 1.12
C ILE A 10 -2.61 4.72 1.10
N ALA A 11 -2.44 3.49 0.62
CA ALA A 11 -1.14 2.84 0.56
C ALA A 11 -0.18 3.55 -0.41
N VAL A 12 -0.67 3.98 -1.58
CA VAL A 12 0.12 4.71 -2.57
C VAL A 12 0.55 6.08 -2.02
N ILE A 13 -0.35 6.81 -1.35
CA ILE A 13 -0.01 8.09 -0.72
C ILE A 13 1.08 7.89 0.34
N GLY A 14 0.94 6.87 1.20
CA GLY A 14 1.95 6.52 2.20
C GLY A 14 3.31 6.17 1.59
N LEU A 15 3.31 5.44 0.46
CA LEU A 15 4.55 5.09 -0.26
C LEU A 15 5.21 6.31 -0.90
N ILE A 16 4.43 7.24 -1.46
CA ILE A 16 4.96 8.48 -2.04
C ILE A 16 5.60 9.35 -0.95
N LEU A 17 4.93 9.50 0.20
CA LEU A 17 5.46 10.22 1.35
C LEU A 17 6.75 9.58 1.88
N LEU A 18 6.78 8.24 2.04
CA LEU A 18 7.98 7.53 2.48
C LEU A 18 9.13 7.64 1.47
N ALA A 19 8.84 7.53 0.17
CA ALA A 19 9.84 7.68 -0.87
C ALA A 19 10.40 9.12 -0.91
N SER A 20 9.58 10.11 -0.57
CA SER A 20 10.01 11.51 -0.50
C SER A 20 10.95 11.83 0.67
N THR A 21 10.89 11.05 1.75
CA THR A 21 11.80 11.22 2.91
C THR A 21 13.08 10.40 2.80
N VAL A 22 13.07 9.29 2.06
CA VAL A 22 14.24 8.39 1.93
C VAL A 22 15.14 8.75 0.75
N ILE A 23 14.62 9.36 -0.32
CA ILE A 23 15.40 9.70 -1.52
C ILE A 23 15.95 11.13 -1.39
N PRO A 24 17.27 11.32 -1.24
CA PRO A 24 17.87 12.62 -0.94
C PRO A 24 17.83 13.67 -2.08
N GLN A 25 17.15 13.40 -3.18
CA GLN A 25 17.00 14.31 -4.33
C GLN A 25 15.57 14.34 -4.91
N ASN A 26 14.57 14.02 -4.10
CA ASN A 26 13.18 14.10 -4.56
C ASN A 26 12.74 15.57 -4.66
N PRO A 27 12.13 16.04 -5.76
CA PRO A 27 11.59 17.40 -5.88
C PRO A 27 10.55 17.78 -4.81
N LEU A 28 10.03 16.80 -4.06
CA LEU A 28 9.12 17.00 -2.93
C LEU A 28 9.84 17.29 -1.60
N SER A 29 11.15 17.05 -1.48
CA SER A 29 11.89 17.28 -0.24
C SER A 29 11.93 18.76 0.19
N PRO A 30 12.10 19.75 -0.70
CA PRO A 30 12.11 21.17 -0.30
C PRO A 30 10.73 21.65 0.17
N PHE A 31 9.66 21.10 -0.41
CA PHE A 31 8.29 21.40 -0.01
C PHE A 31 7.99 20.88 1.41
N LEU A 32 8.44 19.65 1.71
CA LEU A 32 8.27 19.06 3.04
C LEU A 32 9.14 19.75 4.10
N GLN A 33 10.37 20.17 3.75
CA GLN A 33 11.22 20.98 4.62
C GLN A 33 10.59 22.35 4.91
N GLY A 34 10.00 23.01 3.91
CA GLY A 34 9.26 24.26 4.10
C GLY A 34 8.01 24.13 4.99
N PHE A 35 7.37 22.94 5.01
CA PHE A 35 6.19 22.68 5.83
C PHE A 35 6.54 22.28 7.28
N LEU A 36 7.66 21.58 7.47
CA LEU A 36 8.12 21.11 8.78
C LEU A 36 9.07 22.09 9.50
N GLY A 37 9.62 23.08 8.80
CA GLY A 37 10.65 23.98 9.33
C GLY A 37 12.05 23.38 9.21
N GLU A 38 13.00 24.23 8.81
CA GLU A 38 14.35 23.91 8.31
C GLU A 38 15.23 23.06 9.25
N ASP A 39 14.92 23.02 10.56
CA ASP A 39 15.74 22.35 11.58
C ASP A 39 15.06 21.20 12.34
N ASN A 40 13.84 20.80 11.95
CA ASN A 40 13.08 19.81 12.70
C ASN A 40 13.40 18.37 12.26
N LYS A 41 14.55 17.84 12.71
CA LYS A 41 14.85 16.39 12.66
C LYS A 41 13.75 15.53 13.30
N SER A 42 13.06 16.08 14.29
CA SER A 42 11.87 15.52 14.91
C SER A 42 10.69 15.44 13.95
N GLY A 43 10.49 16.45 13.09
CA GLY A 43 9.45 16.51 12.07
C GLY A 43 9.62 15.43 11.00
N GLU A 44 10.84 15.24 10.52
CA GLU A 44 11.16 14.18 9.54
C GLU A 44 10.85 12.78 10.11
N THR A 45 11.23 12.55 11.38
CA THR A 45 10.95 11.28 12.07
C THR A 45 9.44 11.04 12.20
N ILE A 46 8.67 12.09 12.51
CA ILE A 46 7.20 12.00 12.59
C ILE A 46 6.60 11.68 11.22
N ILE A 47 7.07 12.30 10.13
CA ILE A 47 6.56 11.99 8.78
C ILE A 47 6.89 10.55 8.39
N ILE A 48 8.09 10.07 8.68
CA ILE A 48 8.46 8.67 8.40
C ILE A 48 7.52 7.71 9.15
N ILE A 49 7.30 7.94 10.45
CA ILE A 49 6.40 7.11 11.26
C ILE A 49 4.97 7.17 10.72
N ALA A 50 4.46 8.36 10.41
CA ALA A 50 3.12 8.54 9.86
C ALA A 50 2.97 7.85 8.50
N SER A 51 3.98 7.92 7.64
CA SER A 51 4.00 7.27 6.33
C SER A 51 3.98 5.75 6.46
N ILE A 52 4.78 5.19 7.37
CA ILE A 52 4.78 3.75 7.67
C ILE A 52 3.40 3.30 8.14
N ILE A 53 2.77 4.05 9.05
CA ILE A 53 1.42 3.75 9.54
C ILE A 53 0.40 3.79 8.40
N LEU A 54 0.47 4.79 7.52
CA LEU A 54 -0.41 4.91 6.36
C LEU A 54 -0.26 3.73 5.40
N VAL A 55 0.97 3.34 5.08
CA VAL A 55 1.25 2.17 4.23
C VAL A 55 0.72 0.89 4.89
N ALA A 56 0.98 0.69 6.18
CA ALA A 56 0.52 -0.47 6.92
C ALA A 56 -1.02 -0.54 6.98
N ALA A 57 -1.70 0.58 7.25
CA ALA A 57 -3.15 0.66 7.27
C ALA A 57 -3.77 0.41 5.89
N GLY A 58 -3.20 1.02 4.84
CA GLY A 58 -3.61 0.80 3.45
C GLY A 58 -3.44 -0.66 3.03
N ALA A 59 -2.26 -1.25 3.30
CA ALA A 59 -1.98 -2.66 3.04
C ALA A 59 -2.93 -3.59 3.80
N PHE A 60 -3.21 -3.31 5.07
CA PHE A 60 -4.15 -4.08 5.87
C PHE A 60 -5.57 -4.07 5.29
N ILE A 61 -6.05 -2.91 4.86
CA ILE A 61 -7.34 -2.76 4.18
C ILE A 61 -7.36 -3.59 2.89
N ILE A 62 -6.31 -3.52 2.07
CA ILE A 62 -6.22 -4.28 0.81
C ILE A 62 -6.21 -5.79 1.06
N VAL A 63 -5.44 -6.28 2.03
CA VAL A 63 -5.33 -7.73 2.31
C VAL A 63 -6.63 -8.26 2.91
N LYS A 64 -7.27 -7.51 3.81
CA LYS A 64 -8.47 -7.97 4.51
C LYS A 64 -9.75 -7.81 3.70
N LEU A 65 -9.83 -6.79 2.84
CA LEU A 65 -11.03 -6.47 2.04
C LEU A 65 -10.85 -6.72 0.55
N GLY A 66 -9.66 -7.16 0.14
CA GLY A 66 -9.34 -7.48 -1.25
C GLY A 66 -10.25 -8.58 -1.82
N PRO A 67 -10.29 -8.72 -3.15
CA PRO A 67 -11.07 -9.78 -3.78
C PRO A 67 -10.61 -11.10 -3.18
N GLY A 68 -11.53 -11.78 -2.48
CA GLY A 68 -11.25 -13.06 -1.87
C GLY A 68 -10.60 -13.97 -2.91
N LYS A 69 -9.54 -14.68 -2.51
CA LYS A 69 -8.82 -15.61 -3.39
C LYS A 69 -9.84 -16.36 -4.23
N SER A 70 -9.86 -16.09 -5.54
CA SER A 70 -10.74 -16.81 -6.46
C SER A 70 -10.39 -18.27 -6.27
N ARG A 71 -11.32 -19.03 -5.70
CA ARG A 71 -11.05 -20.40 -5.31
C ARG A 71 -11.21 -21.21 -6.59
N GLU A 72 -10.11 -21.41 -7.29
CA GLU A 72 -10.08 -22.29 -8.45
C GLU A 72 -10.27 -23.71 -7.95
N VAL A 73 -11.42 -24.31 -8.28
CA VAL A 73 -11.72 -25.69 -7.93
C VAL A 73 -11.38 -26.57 -9.13
N PRO A 74 -10.48 -27.56 -8.99
CA PRO A 74 -10.16 -28.49 -10.06
C PRO A 74 -11.38 -29.35 -10.40
N ILE A 75 -11.68 -29.48 -11.70
CA ILE A 75 -12.67 -30.39 -12.24
C ILE A 75 -11.97 -31.71 -12.58
N TYR A 76 -12.40 -32.81 -11.96
CA TYR A 76 -11.84 -34.14 -12.19
C TYR A 76 -12.70 -34.93 -13.17
N HIS A 77 -12.05 -35.64 -14.10
CA HIS A 77 -12.68 -36.70 -14.89
C HIS A 77 -11.81 -37.95 -14.80
N LYS A 78 -12.38 -39.06 -14.31
CA LYS A 78 -11.69 -40.35 -14.20
C LYS A 78 -10.29 -40.28 -13.56
N LYS A 79 -10.14 -39.46 -12.50
CA LYS A 79 -8.90 -39.18 -11.73
C LYS A 79 -7.90 -38.21 -12.38
N GLU A 80 -8.17 -37.69 -13.57
CA GLU A 80 -7.36 -36.65 -14.21
C GLU A 80 -7.99 -35.26 -14.04
N ILE A 81 -7.15 -34.22 -13.87
CA ILE A 81 -7.61 -32.83 -13.82
C ILE A 81 -7.83 -32.36 -15.25
N VAL A 82 -9.08 -32.07 -15.60
CA VAL A 82 -9.47 -31.65 -16.97
C VAL A 82 -9.59 -30.14 -17.10
N GLY A 83 -9.63 -29.43 -15.98
CA GLY A 83 -9.71 -27.98 -15.96
C GLY A 83 -9.97 -27.43 -14.57
N TYR A 84 -10.09 -26.10 -14.49
CA TYR A 84 -10.35 -25.38 -13.25
C TYR A 84 -11.62 -24.54 -13.42
N ARG A 85 -12.53 -24.61 -12.45
CA ARG A 85 -13.70 -23.72 -12.37
C ARG A 85 -13.41 -22.60 -11.39
N ARG A 86 -13.66 -21.35 -11.80
CA ARG A 86 -13.75 -20.24 -10.86
C ARG A 86 -15.14 -20.26 -10.19
N ILE A 87 -15.13 -20.29 -8.86
CA ILE A 87 -16.33 -20.11 -8.01
C ILE A 87 -16.32 -18.70 -7.45
#